data_AF-A0A4V5ZPI9-F1
#
_entry.id   AF-A0A4V5ZPI9-F1
#
_cell.length_a   1.000
_cell.length_b   1.000
_cell.length_c   1.000
_cell.angle_alpha   90.00
_cell.angle_beta   90.00
_cell.angle_gamma   90.00
#
_symmetry.space_group_name_H-M   'P 1'
#
loop_
_entity.id
_entity.type
_entity.pdbx_description
1 polymer ?
#
loop_
_entity_poly.entity_id
_entity_poly.type
_entity_poly.pdbx_seq_one_letter_code
_entity_poly.pdbx_strand_id
1 'polypeptide(L)'
;MEDLIAELKRRKAHGLLRAESEFSRGDFSPLDPAEIDLAETHLGFALPPLLRRIYGEIANGGFGYGYGFLGLLGGMLNEDGRDAVAQYLWYRRADPDDPLWRWPEALLPLGHLGCAMFHCVRCDHPDAPVVWFEPNPHEDGEPWDNAFIPFAPSLADYLTAWLEGKDLFAEFMDEA
;
A
#
# COMPACT_ATOMS: atom_id res chain seq x y z
N MET A 1 -2.56 9.04 15.82
CA MET A 1 -2.81 9.55 14.45
C MET A 1 -2.24 10.94 14.22
N GLU A 2 -2.55 11.96 15.04
CA GLU A 2 -1.99 13.32 14.83
C GLU A 2 -0.46 13.36 14.90
N ASP A 3 0.15 12.70 15.90
CA ASP A 3 1.61 12.66 16.04
C ASP A 3 2.29 12.01 14.83
N LEU A 4 1.66 10.96 14.27
CA LEU A 4 2.13 10.27 13.07
C LEU A 4 2.14 11.20 11.85
N ILE A 5 1.03 11.91 11.61
CA ILE A 5 0.93 12.88 10.51
C ILE A 5 1.91 14.04 10.71
N ALA A 6 2.08 14.53 11.95
CA ALA A 6 3.04 15.57 12.27
C ALA A 6 4.48 15.12 11.96
N GLU A 7 4.84 13.88 12.31
CA GLU A 7 6.16 13.31 12.00
C GLU A 7 6.38 13.17 10.48
N LEU A 8 5.38 12.67 9.74
CA LEU A 8 5.45 12.59 8.27
C LEU A 8 5.65 13.98 7.63
N LYS A 9 4.90 14.99 8.09
CA LYS A 9 5.08 16.39 7.64
C LYS A 9 6.47 16.90 7.98
N ARG A 10 6.99 16.61 9.17
CA ARG A 10 8.34 16.99 9.58
C ARG A 10 9.38 16.39 8.65
N ARG A 11 9.33 15.09 8.37
CA ARG A 11 10.25 14.43 7.43
C ARG A 11 10.18 15.01 6.03
N LYS A 12 8.97 15.28 5.53
CA LYS A 12 8.75 15.94 4.24
C LYS A 12 9.43 17.32 4.19
N ALA A 13 9.21 18.15 5.21
CA ALA A 13 9.79 19.49 5.28
C ALA A 13 11.33 19.49 5.32
N HIS A 14 11.94 18.41 5.83
CA HIS A 14 13.39 18.23 5.86
C HIS A 14 13.96 17.44 4.67
N GLY A 15 13.14 17.06 3.69
CA GLY A 15 13.59 16.26 2.54
C GLY A 15 14.01 14.82 2.92
N LEU A 16 13.53 14.32 4.05
CA LEU A 16 13.82 12.97 4.57
C LEU A 16 12.70 11.96 4.26
N LEU A 17 11.60 12.41 3.65
CA LEU A 17 10.50 11.53 3.26
C LEU A 17 10.80 10.93 1.88
N ARG A 18 11.21 9.66 1.86
CA ARG A 18 11.59 8.92 0.66
C ARG A 18 11.37 7.42 0.85
N ALA A 19 11.34 6.67 -0.24
CA ALA A 19 11.43 5.21 -0.22
C ALA A 19 12.84 4.76 0.23
N GLU A 20 12.95 3.52 0.70
CA GLU A 20 14.25 2.92 1.05
C GLU A 20 15.07 2.54 -0.18
N SER A 21 14.38 2.15 -1.26
CA SER A 21 14.97 1.81 -2.56
C SER A 21 14.61 2.83 -3.63
N GLU A 22 15.56 3.13 -4.52
CA GLU A 22 15.35 4.06 -5.63
C GLU A 22 14.51 3.42 -6.74
N PHE A 23 13.21 3.67 -6.67
CA PHE A 23 12.29 3.51 -7.78
C PHE A 23 11.29 4.66 -7.67
N SER A 24 11.29 5.59 -8.61
CA SER A 24 10.44 6.78 -8.54
C SER A 24 10.01 7.21 -9.93
N ARG A 25 8.72 7.05 -10.20
CA ARG A 25 8.06 7.52 -11.42
C ARG A 25 6.68 8.05 -11.05
N GLY A 26 6.40 9.30 -11.42
CA GLY A 26 5.09 9.94 -11.17
C GLY A 26 5.22 11.30 -10.50
N ASP A 27 4.07 11.92 -10.22
CA ASP A 27 3.93 13.12 -9.39
C ASP A 27 3.51 12.72 -7.98
N PHE A 28 4.29 13.08 -6.98
CA PHE A 28 4.03 12.72 -5.58
C PHE A 28 3.36 13.85 -4.80
N SER A 29 2.90 14.89 -5.49
CA SER A 29 2.17 16.01 -4.87
C SER A 29 0.93 15.48 -4.15
N PRO A 30 0.62 15.97 -2.93
CA PRO A 30 -0.61 15.60 -2.25
C PRO A 30 -1.85 15.92 -3.07
N LEU A 31 -2.86 15.07 -2.95
CA LEU A 31 -4.12 15.18 -3.65
C LEU A 31 -5.07 16.15 -2.95
N ASP A 32 -5.92 16.82 -3.72
CA ASP A 32 -7.06 17.51 -3.14
C ASP A 32 -8.18 16.53 -2.73
N PRO A 33 -9.16 16.96 -1.92
CA PRO A 33 -10.25 16.09 -1.50
C PRO A 33 -11.06 15.48 -2.65
N ALA A 34 -11.26 16.20 -3.76
CA ALA A 34 -12.06 15.73 -4.89
C ALA A 34 -11.31 14.66 -5.70
N GLU A 35 -9.98 14.77 -5.81
CA GLU A 35 -9.13 13.73 -6.41
C GLU A 35 -9.16 12.43 -5.59
N ILE A 36 -9.20 12.54 -4.26
CA ILE A 36 -9.34 11.37 -3.38
C ILE A 36 -10.75 10.76 -3.51
N ASP A 37 -11.80 11.57 -3.51
CA ASP A 37 -13.18 11.10 -3.69
C ASP A 37 -13.35 10.39 -5.05
N LEU A 38 -12.66 10.87 -6.09
CA LEU A 38 -12.61 10.21 -7.40
C LEU A 38 -11.92 8.85 -7.30
N ALA A 39 -10.77 8.76 -6.62
CA ALA A 39 -10.08 7.49 -6.40
C ALA A 39 -10.96 6.47 -5.66
N GLU A 40 -11.63 6.89 -4.58
CA GLU A 40 -12.59 6.06 -3.83
C GLU A 40 -13.76 5.59 -4.71
N THR A 41 -14.24 6.45 -5.61
CA THR A 41 -15.28 6.09 -6.59
C THR A 41 -14.80 5.00 -7.55
N HIS A 42 -13.57 5.07 -8.03
CA HIS A 42 -12.98 4.03 -8.89
C HIS A 42 -12.76 2.71 -8.14
N LEU A 43 -12.35 2.78 -6.88
CA LEU A 43 -12.13 1.62 -6.01
C LEU A 43 -13.44 0.92 -5.61
N GLY A 44 -14.53 1.69 -5.48
CA GLY A 44 -15.81 1.20 -4.96
C GLY A 44 -15.87 1.11 -3.44
N PHE A 45 -14.90 1.68 -2.73
CA PHE A 45 -14.85 1.73 -1.27
C PHE A 45 -14.10 2.99 -0.80
N ALA A 46 -14.38 3.41 0.43
CA ALA A 46 -13.70 4.54 1.07
C ALA A 46 -12.33 4.13 1.61
N LEU A 47 -11.37 5.05 1.58
CA LEU A 47 -10.07 4.84 2.20
C LEU A 47 -10.18 5.02 3.72
N PRO A 48 -9.36 4.29 4.51
CA PRO A 48 -9.23 4.55 5.93
C PRO A 48 -8.83 6.02 6.20
N PRO A 49 -9.33 6.67 7.27
CA PRO A 49 -9.08 8.08 7.53
C PRO A 49 -7.59 8.46 7.54
N LEU A 50 -6.73 7.59 8.08
CA LEU A 50 -5.29 7.81 8.08
C LEU A 50 -4.71 7.86 6.65
N LEU A 51 -5.14 6.94 5.79
CA LEU A 51 -4.66 6.86 4.41
C LEU A 51 -5.13 8.07 3.59
N ARG A 52 -6.37 8.52 3.80
CA ARG A 52 -6.91 9.74 3.21
C ARG A 52 -6.06 10.97 3.55
N ARG A 53 -5.64 11.08 4.81
CA ARG A 53 -4.76 12.18 5.27
C ARG A 53 -3.35 12.07 4.70
N ILE A 54 -2.81 10.86 4.55
CA ILE A 54 -1.51 10.66 3.91
C ILE A 54 -1.53 11.18 2.47
N TYR A 55 -2.51 10.74 1.67
CA TYR A 55 -2.60 11.16 0.29
C TYR A 55 -2.91 12.66 0.14
N GLY A 56 -3.73 13.23 1.03
CA GLY A 56 -4.11 14.65 0.94
C GLY A 56 -3.16 15.65 1.60
N GLU A 57 -2.38 15.23 2.59
CA GLU A 57 -1.52 16.14 3.36
C GLU A 57 -0.02 15.87 3.18
N ILE A 58 0.36 14.64 2.83
CA ILE A 58 1.75 14.18 2.84
C ILE A 58 2.29 14.02 1.43
N ALA A 59 1.82 13.03 0.67
CA ALA A 59 2.28 12.77 -0.69
C ALA A 59 1.41 11.73 -1.39
N ASN A 60 1.36 11.79 -2.73
CA ASN A 60 0.73 10.78 -3.58
C ASN A 60 1.69 9.61 -3.90
N GLY A 61 2.16 8.95 -2.83
CA GLY A 61 3.15 7.86 -2.89
C GLY A 61 4.61 8.34 -2.87
N GLY A 62 5.54 7.44 -3.21
CA GLY A 62 6.98 7.72 -3.34
C GLY A 62 7.77 7.70 -2.03
N PHE A 63 7.17 7.24 -0.93
CA PHE A 63 7.83 7.10 0.36
C PHE A 63 7.36 5.84 1.10
N GLY A 64 8.14 5.38 2.08
CA GLY A 64 7.80 4.19 2.85
C GLY A 64 8.87 3.10 2.76
N TYR A 65 8.55 1.94 3.30
CA TYR A 65 9.40 0.75 3.25
C TYR A 65 9.58 0.24 1.80
N GLY A 66 10.72 -0.40 1.52
CA GLY A 66 10.99 -0.99 0.21
C GLY A 66 11.05 0.06 -0.90
N TYR A 67 10.27 -0.13 -1.97
CA TYR A 67 10.13 0.84 -3.07
C TYR A 67 9.13 1.97 -2.76
N GLY A 68 8.58 1.98 -1.54
CA GLY A 68 7.64 2.98 -1.08
C GLY A 68 6.20 2.70 -1.50
N PHE A 69 5.34 3.65 -1.16
CA PHE A 69 3.93 3.60 -1.43
C PHE A 69 3.64 3.97 -2.88
N LEU A 70 2.76 3.20 -3.50
CA LEU A 70 2.09 3.61 -4.72
C LEU A 70 1.26 4.87 -4.48
N GLY A 71 1.04 5.64 -5.54
CA GLY A 71 0.05 6.71 -5.54
C GLY A 71 -1.36 6.15 -5.70
N LEU A 72 -2.38 6.96 -5.43
CA LEU A 72 -3.77 6.60 -5.74
C LEU A 72 -4.06 6.72 -7.24
N LEU A 73 -4.35 7.93 -7.70
CA LEU A 73 -4.55 8.24 -9.12
C LEU A 73 -3.41 9.15 -9.57
N GLY A 74 -2.72 8.75 -10.64
CA GLY A 74 -1.68 9.56 -11.29
C GLY A 74 -0.41 9.80 -10.45
N GLY A 75 -0.28 9.11 -9.32
CA GLY A 75 0.85 9.25 -8.41
C GLY A 75 2.00 8.28 -8.72
N MET A 76 2.68 7.83 -7.66
CA MET A 76 3.75 6.84 -7.77
C MET A 76 3.27 5.54 -8.43
N LEU A 77 4.00 5.11 -9.46
CA LEU A 77 3.71 3.89 -10.23
C LEU A 77 4.61 2.73 -9.81
N ASN A 78 4.08 1.51 -9.88
CA ASN A 78 4.86 0.28 -9.77
C ASN A 78 5.65 -0.02 -11.07
N GLU A 79 6.35 -1.15 -11.11
CA GLU A 79 7.16 -1.61 -12.24
C GLU A 79 6.36 -1.83 -13.53
N ASP A 80 5.07 -2.15 -13.40
CA ASP A 80 4.13 -2.31 -14.51
C ASP A 80 3.49 -1.00 -14.97
N GLY A 81 3.87 0.13 -14.37
CA GLY A 81 3.31 1.44 -14.69
C GLY A 81 1.89 1.66 -14.15
N ARG A 82 1.52 0.98 -13.06
CA ARG A 82 0.20 1.12 -12.40
C ARG A 82 0.33 1.82 -11.06
N ASP A 83 -0.58 2.74 -10.80
CA ASP A 83 -0.84 3.27 -9.46
C ASP A 83 -1.69 2.26 -8.64
N ALA A 84 -1.97 2.56 -7.37
CA ALA A 84 -2.70 1.67 -6.47
C ALA A 84 -4.10 1.35 -6.99
N VAL A 85 -4.79 2.33 -7.59
CA VAL A 85 -6.14 2.14 -8.15
C VAL A 85 -6.09 1.22 -9.36
N ALA A 86 -5.19 1.49 -10.31
CA ALA A 86 -5.02 0.66 -11.49
C ALA A 86 -4.57 -0.77 -11.14
N GLN A 87 -3.68 -0.93 -10.16
CA GLN A 87 -3.23 -2.23 -9.69
C GLN A 87 -4.36 -3.02 -9.03
N TYR A 88 -5.13 -2.40 -8.12
CA TYR A 88 -6.30 -3.04 -7.51
C TYR A 88 -7.31 -3.51 -8.57
N LEU A 89 -7.69 -2.62 -9.49
CA LEU A 89 -8.65 -2.95 -10.54
C LEU A 89 -8.14 -4.03 -11.50
N TRP A 90 -6.82 -4.11 -11.71
CA TRP A 90 -6.23 -5.17 -12.49
C TRP A 90 -6.33 -6.52 -11.77
N TYR A 91 -5.91 -6.58 -10.51
CA TYR A 91 -6.02 -7.78 -9.68
C TYR A 91 -7.46 -8.22 -9.43
N ARG A 92 -8.46 -7.33 -9.46
CA ARG A 92 -9.87 -7.73 -9.36
C ARG A 92 -10.42 -8.42 -10.60
N ARG A 93 -9.72 -8.44 -11.74
CA ARG A 93 -10.18 -9.16 -12.93
C ARG A 93 -10.02 -10.66 -12.74
N ALA A 94 -10.92 -11.44 -13.35
CA ALA A 94 -10.73 -12.88 -13.47
C ALA A 94 -9.53 -13.16 -14.37
N ASP A 95 -8.73 -14.16 -14.00
CA ASP A 95 -7.65 -14.67 -14.83
C ASP A 95 -8.17 -15.89 -15.62
N PRO A 96 -8.18 -15.85 -16.97
CA PRO A 96 -8.57 -17.00 -17.79
C PRO A 96 -7.59 -18.17 -17.69
N ASP A 97 -6.31 -17.88 -17.41
CA ASP A 97 -5.26 -18.87 -17.30
C ASP A 97 -5.16 -19.42 -15.86
N ASP A 98 -5.68 -18.67 -14.88
CA ASP A 98 -5.83 -19.10 -13.49
C ASP A 98 -7.27 -18.93 -12.96
N PRO A 99 -8.13 -19.97 -13.05
CA PRO A 99 -9.51 -19.89 -12.60
C PRO A 99 -9.66 -19.74 -11.07
N LEU A 100 -8.60 -20.01 -10.29
CA LEU A 100 -8.57 -19.89 -8.83
C LEU A 100 -8.19 -18.48 -8.36
N TRP A 101 -7.67 -17.64 -9.26
CA TRP A 101 -7.31 -16.26 -8.94
C TRP A 101 -8.50 -15.45 -8.39
N ARG A 102 -8.40 -14.99 -7.15
CA ARG A 102 -9.40 -14.13 -6.50
C ARG A 102 -8.72 -13.10 -5.61
N TRP A 103 -8.60 -11.87 -6.09
CA TRP A 103 -8.14 -10.77 -5.25
C TRP A 103 -9.21 -10.36 -4.22
N PRO A 104 -8.91 -10.22 -2.92
CA PRO A 104 -9.89 -9.80 -1.92
C PRO A 104 -10.50 -8.41 -2.18
N GLU A 105 -11.78 -8.23 -1.85
CA GLU A 105 -12.40 -6.91 -1.89
C GLU A 105 -11.78 -5.97 -0.86
N ALA A 106 -11.70 -4.67 -1.20
CA ALA A 106 -11.17 -3.61 -0.33
C ALA A 106 -9.72 -3.84 0.19
N LEU A 107 -8.97 -4.77 -0.40
CA LEU A 107 -7.55 -4.95 -0.14
C LEU A 107 -6.74 -4.14 -1.15
N LEU A 108 -6.27 -2.96 -0.75
CA LEU A 108 -5.59 -2.01 -1.63
C LEU A 108 -4.06 -2.27 -1.64
N PRO A 109 -3.43 -2.60 -2.79
CA PRO A 109 -1.98 -2.66 -2.91
C PRO A 109 -1.35 -1.29 -2.64
N LEU A 110 -0.41 -1.21 -1.69
CA LEU A 110 0.13 0.06 -1.23
C LEU A 110 1.66 0.08 -1.24
N GLY A 111 2.32 -0.69 -0.37
CA GLY A 111 3.78 -0.72 -0.24
C GLY A 111 4.39 -1.70 -1.24
N HIS A 112 5.16 -1.21 -2.19
CA HIS A 112 5.77 -2.03 -3.22
C HIS A 112 7.09 -2.65 -2.75
N LEU A 113 7.21 -3.98 -2.87
CA LEU A 113 8.38 -4.74 -2.42
C LEU A 113 9.21 -5.33 -3.58
N GLY A 114 8.78 -5.12 -4.83
CA GLY A 114 9.34 -5.77 -6.02
C GLY A 114 8.78 -7.18 -6.23
N CYS A 115 9.14 -7.84 -7.34
CA CYS A 115 8.71 -9.20 -7.66
C CYS A 115 7.19 -9.42 -7.49
N ALA A 116 6.38 -8.44 -7.89
CA ALA A 116 4.91 -8.44 -7.72
C ALA A 116 4.39 -8.57 -6.27
N MET A 117 5.26 -8.44 -5.26
CA MET A 117 4.93 -8.44 -3.85
C MET A 117 4.43 -7.06 -3.38
N PHE A 118 3.43 -7.06 -2.50
CA PHE A 118 2.88 -5.82 -1.93
C PHE A 118 2.53 -5.95 -0.45
N HIS A 119 2.81 -4.90 0.32
CA HIS A 119 2.04 -4.62 1.53
C HIS A 119 0.73 -3.96 1.14
N CYS A 120 -0.38 -4.60 1.47
CA CYS A 120 -1.72 -4.21 1.09
C CYS A 120 -2.52 -3.76 2.33
N VAL A 121 -3.40 -2.78 2.18
CA VAL A 121 -4.21 -2.24 3.28
C VAL A 121 -5.65 -2.71 3.16
N ARG A 122 -6.19 -3.25 4.25
CA ARG A 122 -7.61 -3.61 4.37
C ARG A 122 -8.47 -2.37 4.63
N CYS A 123 -9.07 -1.82 3.58
CA CYS A 123 -9.85 -0.58 3.64
C CYS A 123 -11.26 -0.78 4.20
N ASP A 124 -11.70 -2.03 4.35
CA ASP A 124 -12.97 -2.44 4.96
C ASP A 124 -12.91 -2.57 6.50
N HIS A 125 -11.75 -2.34 7.11
CA HIS A 125 -11.53 -2.47 8.54
C HIS A 125 -11.11 -1.14 9.19
N PRO A 126 -11.66 -0.77 10.37
CA PRO A 126 -11.40 0.54 11.00
C PRO A 126 -9.92 0.80 11.28
N ASP A 127 -9.18 -0.22 11.72
CA ASP A 127 -7.74 -0.11 12.01
C ASP A 127 -6.84 -0.25 10.77
N ALA A 128 -7.43 -0.60 9.62
CA ALA A 128 -6.72 -0.77 8.36
C ALA A 128 -5.47 -1.67 8.46
N PRO A 129 -5.60 -2.94 8.89
CA PRO A 129 -4.47 -3.86 9.00
C PRO A 129 -3.77 -4.03 7.66
N VAL A 130 -2.48 -4.30 7.74
CA VAL A 130 -1.62 -4.55 6.58
C VAL A 130 -1.51 -6.05 6.36
N VAL A 131 -1.70 -6.47 5.12
CA VAL A 131 -1.53 -7.84 4.63
C VAL A 131 -0.36 -7.86 3.67
N TRP A 132 0.58 -8.77 3.86
CA TRP A 132 1.62 -9.05 2.89
C TRP A 132 1.07 -9.98 1.82
N PHE A 133 1.04 -9.49 0.58
CA PHE A 133 0.80 -10.31 -0.60
C PHE A 133 2.13 -10.87 -1.11
N GLU A 134 2.29 -12.19 -0.98
CA GLU A 134 3.47 -12.96 -1.35
C GLU A 134 3.13 -14.03 -2.40
N PRO A 135 3.23 -13.71 -3.69
CA PRO A 135 2.84 -14.64 -4.75
C PRO A 135 3.91 -15.68 -5.09
N ASN A 136 5.19 -15.50 -4.71
CA ASN A 136 6.27 -16.30 -5.26
C ASN A 136 6.23 -17.80 -4.89
N PRO A 137 5.74 -18.21 -3.70
CA PRO A 137 5.59 -19.62 -3.37
C PRO A 137 4.36 -20.29 -4.01
N HIS A 138 3.53 -19.57 -4.75
CA HIS A 138 2.32 -20.12 -5.34
C HIS A 138 2.64 -21.15 -6.44
N GLU A 139 1.89 -22.25 -6.45
CA GLU A 139 1.98 -23.31 -7.45
C GLU A 139 0.68 -23.40 -8.27
N ASP A 140 0.81 -23.63 -9.58
CA ASP A 140 -0.33 -23.72 -10.49
C ASP A 140 -1.37 -24.74 -10.01
N GLY A 141 -2.62 -24.29 -9.89
CA GLY A 141 -3.76 -25.13 -9.49
C GLY A 141 -4.01 -25.19 -7.99
N GLU A 142 -3.22 -24.49 -7.17
CA GLU A 142 -3.50 -24.30 -5.74
C GLU A 142 -4.36 -23.04 -5.48
N PRO A 143 -5.08 -22.96 -4.36
CA PRO A 143 -5.73 -21.71 -3.95
C PRO A 143 -4.73 -20.61 -3.58
N TRP A 144 -5.13 -19.34 -3.77
CA TRP A 144 -4.30 -18.18 -3.47
C TRP A 144 -4.30 -17.73 -2.00
N ASP A 145 -5.10 -18.37 -1.14
CA ASP A 145 -5.29 -17.94 0.26
C ASP A 145 -3.96 -17.80 1.02
N ASN A 146 -2.99 -18.69 0.76
CA ASN A 146 -1.67 -18.67 1.40
C ASN A 146 -0.77 -17.51 0.94
N ALA A 147 -1.10 -16.84 -0.16
CA ALA A 147 -0.37 -15.66 -0.63
C ALA A 147 -0.76 -14.39 0.14
N PHE A 148 -1.82 -14.42 0.96
CA PHE A 148 -2.31 -13.26 1.71
C PHE A 148 -2.02 -13.42 3.20
N ILE A 149 -0.83 -12.97 3.62
CA ILE A 149 -0.30 -13.20 4.96
C ILE A 149 -0.60 -11.99 5.85
N PRO A 150 -1.26 -12.15 7.02
CA PRO A 150 -1.38 -11.06 7.99
C PRO A 150 0.00 -10.50 8.36
N PHE A 151 0.17 -9.18 8.29
CA PHE A 151 1.46 -8.53 8.51
C PHE A 151 1.41 -7.61 9.73
N ALA A 152 0.82 -6.41 9.59
CA ALA A 152 0.70 -5.48 10.72
C ALA A 152 -0.77 -5.35 11.18
N PRO A 153 -1.03 -5.24 12.49
CA PRO A 153 -2.39 -5.12 13.02
C PRO A 153 -3.08 -3.81 12.63
N SER A 154 -2.32 -2.76 12.28
CA SER A 154 -2.86 -1.50 11.76
C SER A 154 -1.87 -0.80 10.82
N LEU A 155 -2.37 0.06 9.93
CA LEU A 155 -1.54 0.95 9.11
C LEU A 155 -0.73 1.94 9.98
N ALA A 156 -1.26 2.30 11.15
CA ALA A 156 -0.58 3.19 12.09
C ALA A 156 0.65 2.51 12.71
N ASP A 157 0.54 1.25 13.12
CA ASP A 157 1.66 0.48 13.69
C ASP A 157 2.75 0.25 12.63
N TYR A 158 2.34 -0.13 11.42
CA TYR A 158 3.23 -0.27 10.27
C TYR A 158 4.06 1.00 10.02
N LEU A 159 3.40 2.17 9.93
CA LEU A 159 4.08 3.43 9.67
C LEU A 159 4.93 3.88 10.84
N THR A 160 4.50 3.61 12.08
CA THR A 160 5.27 3.94 13.28
C THR A 160 6.58 3.15 13.30
N ALA A 161 6.51 1.84 13.07
CA ALA A 161 7.70 0.98 13.01
C ALA A 161 8.67 1.43 11.91
N TRP A 162 8.15 1.78 10.73
CA TRP A 162 8.97 2.31 9.63
C TRP A 162 9.64 3.64 10.00
N LEU A 163 8.90 4.57 10.62
CA LEU A 163 9.46 5.84 11.06
C LEU A 163 10.50 5.66 12.16
N GLU A 164 10.34 4.68 13.04
CA GLU A 164 11.35 4.32 14.05
C GLU A 164 12.60 3.67 13.45
N GLY A 165 12.58 3.31 12.16
CA GLY A 165 13.68 2.65 11.48
C GLY A 165 13.82 1.18 11.85
N LYS A 166 12.72 0.55 12.29
CA LYS A 166 12.68 -0.89 12.58
C LYS A 166 12.70 -1.69 11.29
N ASP A 167 13.24 -2.91 11.37
CA ASP A 167 13.02 -3.93 10.36
C ASP A 167 11.57 -4.44 10.49
N LEU A 168 10.74 -4.15 9.49
CA LEU A 168 9.31 -4.48 9.56
C LEU A 168 9.04 -5.99 9.56
N PHE A 169 9.87 -6.79 8.88
CA PHE A 169 9.69 -8.23 8.88
C PHE A 169 10.09 -8.81 10.24
N ALA A 170 11.21 -8.35 10.82
CA ALA A 170 11.57 -8.76 12.18
C ALA A 170 10.53 -8.29 13.23
N GLU A 171 9.90 -7.13 13.02
CA GLU A 171 8.89 -6.61 13.95
C GLU A 171 7.56 -7.41 13.88
N PHE A 172 7.14 -7.82 12.68
CA PHE A 172 5.79 -8.33 12.46
C PHE A 172 5.70 -9.80 12.06
N MET A 173 6.80 -10.40 11.60
CA MET A 173 6.84 -11.80 11.16
C MET A 173 7.65 -12.71 12.09
N ASP A 174 8.54 -12.15 12.92
CA ASP A 174 9.29 -12.93 13.92
C ASP A 174 8.54 -12.99 15.26
N GLU A 175 7.45 -13.76 15.29
CA GLU A 175 7.04 -14.59 16.44
C GLU A 175 6.13 -15.72 15.91
N ALA A 176 6.75 -16.85 15.51
CA ALA A 176 6.12 -18.15 15.40
C ALA A 176 7.02 -19.23 16.01
#